data_AF-A0A945TX84-F1
#
_entry.id   AF-A0A945TX84-F1
#
_cell.length_a   1.000
_cell.length_b   1.000
_cell.length_c   1.000
_cell.angle_alpha   90.00
_cell.angle_beta   90.00
_cell.angle_gamma   90.00
#
_symmetry.space_group_name_H-M   'P 1'
#
loop_
_entity.id
_entity.type
_entity.pdbx_description
1 polymer ?
#
loop_
_entity_poly.entity_id
_entity_poly.type
_entity_poly.pdbx_seq_one_letter_code
_entity_poly.pdbx_strand_id
1 'polypeptide(L)'
;MRSTAITNAAVYCCDPAFTTIASGTVVFRDGVITDVGATADIEVPADAEVVDGKGRLAVLPGLIDVHSHSSLLKGFSENAQLMDWLPEYQREHQVLTEDDAYYACLVSYMEALKGGTTTVVDMFRFLHRGAEAASQLGIRAHLVPYAADHPTKTFFETVDANEQLIRDHHDTQDGRIKVWLGLEHITYCSAEMFERVRQLSEQYGVSIHTHTSEQKEEVDVVVELFGARPVEVFAQRGILKQGSLLAHCTWLDQNEIDILATTGTGVAHCPTSNMKLAGGAAPLPAFEAAGLNVGLGSDGAIS
;
A
#
# COMPACT_ATOMS: atom_id res chain seq x y z
N MET A 1 -6.20 9.31 30.48
CA MET A 1 -5.30 9.83 29.43
C MET A 1 -3.97 9.16 29.63
N ARG A 2 -3.43 8.51 28.60
CA ARG A 2 -2.12 7.87 28.69
C ARG A 2 -1.12 8.80 28.02
N SER A 3 -0.21 9.35 28.81
CA SER A 3 0.90 10.16 28.34
C SER A 3 2.16 9.28 28.24
N THR A 4 2.91 9.39 27.15
CA THR A 4 4.21 8.72 26.97
C THR A 4 5.20 9.73 26.43
N ALA A 5 6.44 9.71 26.91
CA ALA A 5 7.51 10.57 26.40
C ALA A 5 8.74 9.74 26.07
N ILE A 6 9.27 9.90 24.86
CA ILE A 6 10.60 9.38 24.49
C ILE A 6 11.57 10.54 24.58
N THR A 7 12.54 10.47 25.49
CA THR A 7 13.46 11.56 25.82
C THR A 7 14.88 11.23 25.38
N ASN A 8 15.70 12.26 25.15
CA ASN A 8 17.13 12.14 24.81
C ASN A 8 17.45 11.24 23.59
N ALA A 9 16.49 10.99 22.70
CA ALA A 9 16.71 10.16 21.52
C ALA A 9 17.22 11.01 20.35
N ALA A 10 17.85 10.38 19.37
CA ALA A 10 18.03 11.02 18.06
C ALA A 10 16.66 11.04 17.35
N VAL A 11 16.13 12.20 17.01
CA VAL A 11 14.81 12.33 16.35
C VAL A 11 14.99 12.77 14.91
N TYR A 12 14.39 12.02 13.98
CA TYR A 12 14.34 12.31 12.56
C TYR A 12 12.90 12.69 12.19
N CYS A 13 12.66 13.96 11.87
CA CYS A 13 11.29 14.47 11.72
C CYS A 13 10.67 14.17 10.35
N CYS A 14 11.49 13.91 9.32
CA CYS A 14 11.05 13.69 7.94
C CYS A 14 10.14 14.81 7.38
N ASP A 15 10.31 16.04 7.87
CA ASP A 15 9.75 17.26 7.28
C ASP A 15 10.53 17.63 6.00
N PRO A 16 10.08 18.60 5.19
CA PRO A 16 10.76 18.97 3.95
C PRO A 16 12.24 19.39 4.11
N ALA A 17 12.64 19.79 5.32
CA ALA A 17 14.02 20.14 5.66
C ALA A 17 14.87 18.95 6.16
N PHE A 18 14.28 17.76 6.32
CA PHE A 18 14.88 16.60 6.97
C PHE A 18 15.52 16.95 8.32
N THR A 19 14.77 17.69 9.13
CA THR A 19 15.19 18.15 10.46
C THR A 19 15.59 16.95 11.31
N THR A 20 16.78 17.06 11.92
CA THR A 20 17.32 16.07 12.85
C THR A 20 17.62 16.73 14.18
N ILE A 21 17.21 16.08 15.28
CA ILE A 21 17.44 16.54 16.65
C ILE A 21 18.30 15.50 17.34
N ALA A 22 19.58 15.82 17.57
CA ALA A 22 20.55 14.87 18.12
C ALA A 22 20.19 14.39 19.54
N SER A 23 19.56 15.26 20.34
CA SER A 23 18.99 14.93 21.65
C SER A 23 17.61 15.55 21.75
N GLY A 24 16.62 14.81 21.27
CA GLY A 24 15.24 15.23 21.18
C GLY A 24 14.31 14.51 22.15
N THR A 25 13.17 15.15 22.39
CA THR A 25 12.05 14.59 23.13
C THR A 25 10.80 14.64 22.26
N VAL A 26 10.04 13.53 22.27
CA VAL A 26 8.72 13.42 21.64
C VAL A 26 7.69 13.05 22.71
N VAL A 27 6.65 13.86 22.84
CA VAL A 27 5.55 13.65 23.80
C VAL A 27 4.31 13.19 23.06
N PHE A 28 3.71 12.10 23.55
CA PHE A 28 2.47 11.53 23.06
C PHE A 28 1.40 11.67 24.13
N ARG A 29 0.20 12.11 23.74
CA ARG A 29 -1.01 12.07 24.57
C ARG A 29 -2.12 11.39 23.79
N ASP A 30 -2.65 10.30 24.36
CA ASP A 30 -3.76 9.54 23.78
C ASP A 30 -3.51 9.15 22.30
N GLY A 31 -2.27 8.76 21.99
CA GLY A 31 -1.85 8.32 20.65
C GLY A 31 -1.50 9.45 19.67
N VAL A 32 -1.56 10.72 20.10
CA VAL A 32 -1.24 11.89 19.27
C VAL A 32 0.06 12.53 19.74
N ILE A 33 0.92 12.94 18.79
CA ILE A 33 2.13 13.72 19.09
C ILE A 33 1.70 15.14 19.49
N THR A 34 2.06 15.58 20.69
CA THR A 34 1.77 16.94 21.16
C THR A 34 2.97 17.86 21.09
N ASP A 35 4.17 17.32 21.29
CA ASP A 35 5.41 18.11 21.36
C ASP A 35 6.58 17.33 20.76
N VAL A 36 7.42 18.01 19.98
CA VAL A 36 8.68 17.51 19.42
C VAL A 36 9.71 18.64 19.48
N GLY A 37 10.88 18.39 20.04
CA GLY A 37 11.92 19.40 20.13
C GLY A 37 13.20 18.88 20.78
N ALA A 38 14.18 19.77 20.96
CA ALA A 38 15.36 19.44 21.74
C ALA A 38 14.95 19.15 23.19
N THR A 39 15.57 18.15 23.84
CA THR A 39 15.17 17.74 25.19
C THR A 39 15.24 18.88 26.21
N ALA A 40 16.14 19.85 26.03
CA ALA A 40 16.25 21.02 26.90
C ALA A 40 15.04 21.97 26.80
N ASP A 41 14.29 21.92 25.70
CA ASP A 41 13.21 22.85 25.37
C ASP A 41 11.81 22.24 25.58
N ILE A 42 11.71 20.94 25.87
CA ILE A 42 10.44 20.23 26.02
C ILE A 42 10.17 19.89 27.49
N GLU A 43 9.03 20.35 27.99
CA GLU A 43 8.54 19.97 29.32
C GLU A 43 7.78 18.64 29.24
N VAL A 44 8.33 17.60 29.90
CA VAL A 44 7.71 16.28 29.96
C VAL A 44 6.56 16.31 30.99
N PRO A 45 5.33 15.90 30.62
CA PRO A 45 4.22 15.83 31.56
C PRO A 45 4.55 14.92 32.76
N ALA A 46 4.17 15.35 33.97
CA ALA A 46 4.48 14.61 35.19
C ALA A 46 3.82 13.22 35.26
N ASP A 47 2.74 13.00 34.52
CA ASP A 47 2.02 11.74 34.39
C ASP A 47 2.54 10.84 33.24
N ALA A 48 3.53 11.29 32.47
CA ALA A 48 4.03 10.55 31.32
C ALA A 48 4.85 9.33 31.73
N GLU A 49 4.61 8.20 31.05
CA GLU A 49 5.52 7.08 31.01
C GLU A 49 6.77 7.50 30.20
N VAL A 50 7.93 7.59 30.86
CA VAL A 50 9.16 8.09 30.24
C VAL A 50 10.06 6.94 29.78
N VAL A 51 10.43 6.98 28.50
CA VAL A 51 11.45 6.13 27.89
C VAL A 51 12.69 6.98 27.61
N ASP A 52 13.81 6.68 28.26
CA ASP A 52 15.09 7.36 28.00
C ASP A 52 15.83 6.69 26.84
N GLY A 53 15.96 7.41 25.73
CA GLY A 53 16.60 6.97 24.49
C GLY A 53 18.10 7.29 24.39
N LYS A 54 18.70 7.91 25.41
CA LYS A 54 20.08 8.43 25.36
C LYS A 54 21.09 7.39 24.86
N GLY A 55 21.67 7.65 23.70
CA GLY A 55 22.71 6.81 23.08
C GLY A 55 22.24 5.42 22.65
N ARG A 56 20.93 5.17 22.61
CA ARG A 56 20.36 3.84 22.37
C ARG A 56 19.24 3.82 21.33
N LEU A 57 18.46 4.89 21.24
CA LEU A 57 17.26 4.94 20.41
C LEU A 57 17.35 6.07 19.38
N ALA A 58 16.88 5.77 18.18
CA ALA A 58 16.46 6.73 17.19
C ALA A 58 14.93 6.68 17.07
N VAL A 59 14.30 7.84 16.94
CA VAL A 59 12.87 7.99 16.72
C VAL A 59 12.66 8.57 15.33
N LEU A 60 11.84 7.89 14.54
CA LEU A 60 11.40 8.29 13.20
C LEU A 60 9.91 7.96 13.07
N PRO A 61 9.18 8.61 12.15
CA PRO A 61 7.87 8.14 11.74
C PRO A 61 7.94 6.66 11.35
N GLY A 62 6.94 5.89 11.75
CA GLY A 62 6.86 4.49 11.36
C GLY A 62 6.80 4.35 9.84
N LEU A 63 7.41 3.31 9.30
CA LEU A 63 7.45 3.11 7.85
C LEU A 63 6.05 2.83 7.32
N ILE A 64 5.80 3.27 6.09
CA ILE A 64 4.55 3.04 5.35
C ILE A 64 4.90 2.19 4.14
N ASP A 65 4.41 0.97 4.15
CA ASP A 65 4.45 0.07 3.00
C ASP A 65 3.22 0.32 2.15
N VAL A 66 3.41 0.98 1.00
CA VAL A 66 2.29 1.45 0.17
C VAL A 66 1.77 0.40 -0.81
N HIS A 67 2.37 -0.79 -0.85
CA HIS A 67 1.85 -1.90 -1.64
C HIS A 67 2.42 -3.22 -1.13
N SER A 68 1.56 -4.07 -0.59
CA SER A 68 1.92 -5.40 -0.12
C SER A 68 0.86 -6.43 -0.52
N HIS A 69 1.26 -7.69 -0.58
CA HIS A 69 0.34 -8.83 -0.60
C HIS A 69 0.68 -9.77 0.56
N SER A 70 -0.22 -9.87 1.52
CA SER A 70 -0.15 -10.90 2.56
C SER A 70 -0.03 -12.30 1.93
N SER A 71 0.79 -13.20 2.49
CA SER A 71 0.96 -14.55 1.91
C SER A 71 1.56 -15.54 2.92
N LEU A 72 1.21 -16.81 2.77
CA LEU A 72 1.84 -17.94 3.47
C LEU A 72 2.95 -18.62 2.66
N LEU A 73 3.09 -18.30 1.37
CA LEU A 73 3.96 -19.02 0.43
C LEU A 73 5.30 -18.32 0.18
N LYS A 74 5.89 -17.72 1.22
CA LYS A 74 7.16 -16.98 1.11
C LYS A 74 8.26 -17.83 0.49
N GLY A 75 8.85 -17.34 -0.60
CA GLY A 75 9.92 -18.02 -1.33
C GLY A 75 9.50 -19.31 -2.05
N PHE A 76 8.19 -19.51 -2.32
CA PHE A 76 7.69 -20.69 -3.02
C PHE A 76 8.10 -20.75 -4.49
N SER A 77 8.10 -19.59 -5.17
CA SER A 77 8.50 -19.46 -6.58
C SER A 77 9.66 -18.47 -6.69
N GLU A 78 10.77 -18.95 -7.24
CA GLU A 78 12.04 -18.23 -7.31
C GLU A 78 12.64 -18.36 -8.72
N ASN A 79 13.38 -17.35 -9.16
CA ASN A 79 14.06 -17.31 -10.47
C ASN A 79 13.11 -17.41 -11.69
N ALA A 80 11.97 -16.72 -11.64
CA ALA A 80 10.98 -16.66 -12.71
C ALA A 80 10.66 -15.19 -13.08
N GLN A 81 10.31 -14.95 -14.34
CA GLN A 81 9.74 -13.67 -14.78
C GLN A 81 8.24 -13.62 -14.44
N LEU A 82 7.62 -12.44 -14.39
CA LEU A 82 6.21 -12.27 -14.01
C LEU A 82 5.28 -13.25 -14.74
N MET A 83 5.40 -13.40 -16.06
CA MET A 83 4.50 -14.26 -16.84
C MET A 83 4.61 -15.75 -16.48
N ASP A 84 5.79 -16.21 -16.07
CA ASP A 84 6.03 -17.58 -15.60
C ASP A 84 5.69 -17.74 -14.10
N TRP A 85 5.87 -16.68 -13.32
CA TRP A 85 5.64 -16.63 -11.89
C TRP A 85 4.15 -16.50 -11.53
N LEU A 86 3.39 -15.72 -12.31
CA LEU A 86 2.00 -15.39 -12.00
C LEU A 86 1.09 -16.62 -11.89
N PRO A 87 1.19 -17.67 -12.72
CA PRO A 87 0.44 -18.91 -12.52
C PRO A 87 0.78 -19.63 -11.21
N GLU A 88 2.01 -19.51 -10.70
CA GLU A 88 2.43 -20.07 -9.41
C GLU A 88 1.80 -19.30 -8.25
N TYR A 89 1.88 -17.97 -8.29
CA TYR A 89 1.26 -17.07 -7.31
C TYR A 89 -0.27 -17.25 -7.25
N GLN A 90 -0.93 -17.36 -8.40
CA GLN A 90 -2.37 -17.58 -8.47
C GLN A 90 -2.82 -18.90 -7.83
N ARG A 91 -1.93 -19.88 -7.64
CA ARG A 91 -2.31 -21.12 -6.95
C ARG A 91 -2.63 -20.88 -5.48
N GLU A 92 -1.93 -19.97 -4.81
CA GLU A 92 -2.29 -19.58 -3.43
C GLU A 92 -3.75 -19.16 -3.40
N HIS A 93 -4.08 -18.18 -4.23
CA HIS A 93 -5.44 -17.64 -4.32
C HIS A 93 -6.46 -18.67 -4.74
N GLN A 94 -6.15 -19.65 -5.57
CA GLN A 94 -7.11 -20.70 -5.97
C GLN A 94 -7.51 -21.64 -4.83
N VAL A 95 -6.63 -21.87 -3.85
CA VAL A 95 -6.88 -22.81 -2.74
C VAL A 95 -7.07 -22.12 -1.40
N LEU A 96 -6.79 -20.82 -1.32
CA LEU A 96 -6.89 -20.01 -0.11
C LEU A 96 -8.28 -20.12 0.53
N THR A 97 -8.32 -20.45 1.82
CA THR A 97 -9.50 -20.32 2.65
C THR A 97 -9.48 -19.02 3.45
N GLU A 98 -10.62 -18.63 4.03
CA GLU A 98 -10.67 -17.47 4.94
C GLU A 98 -9.73 -17.62 6.14
N ASP A 99 -9.60 -18.84 6.68
CA ASP A 99 -8.68 -19.09 7.81
C ASP A 99 -7.22 -18.95 7.38
N ASP A 100 -6.87 -19.42 6.18
CA ASP A 100 -5.53 -19.21 5.63
C ASP A 100 -5.25 -17.72 5.45
N ALA A 101 -6.22 -16.95 4.95
CA ALA A 101 -6.08 -15.51 4.75
C ALA A 101 -5.88 -14.75 6.08
N TYR A 102 -6.58 -15.15 7.14
CA TYR A 102 -6.35 -14.62 8.48
C TYR A 102 -4.90 -14.82 8.92
N TYR A 103 -4.37 -16.04 8.82
CA TYR A 103 -3.00 -16.34 9.23
C TYR A 103 -1.96 -15.69 8.30
N ALA A 104 -2.23 -15.60 7.00
CA ALA A 104 -1.40 -14.88 6.04
C ALA A 104 -1.24 -13.41 6.45
N CYS A 105 -2.35 -12.72 6.73
CA CYS A 105 -2.36 -11.33 7.19
C CYS A 105 -1.67 -11.20 8.55
N LEU A 106 -1.99 -12.08 9.51
CA LEU A 106 -1.43 -12.02 10.86
C LEU A 106 0.11 -12.15 10.85
N VAL A 107 0.65 -13.11 10.10
CA VAL A 107 2.11 -13.31 10.00
C VAL A 107 2.76 -12.13 9.24
N SER A 108 2.16 -11.68 8.14
CA SER A 108 2.71 -10.59 7.32
C SER A 108 2.73 -9.26 8.09
N TYR A 109 1.65 -8.91 8.77
CA TYR A 109 1.58 -7.68 9.57
C TYR A 109 2.45 -7.73 10.82
N MET A 110 2.62 -8.90 11.44
CA MET A 110 3.56 -9.07 12.55
C MET A 110 5.01 -8.86 12.11
N GLU A 111 5.37 -9.36 10.93
CA GLU A 111 6.69 -9.12 10.34
C GLU A 111 6.89 -7.64 10.01
N ALA A 112 5.90 -6.99 9.40
CA ALA A 112 5.91 -5.55 9.12
C ALA A 112 6.19 -4.74 10.39
N LEU A 113 5.44 -4.99 11.48
CA LEU A 113 5.63 -4.30 12.77
C LEU A 113 7.03 -4.55 13.35
N LYS A 114 7.55 -5.79 13.26
CA LYS A 114 8.91 -6.12 13.71
C LYS A 114 9.99 -5.43 12.87
N GLY A 115 9.70 -5.13 11.61
CA GLY A 115 10.56 -4.36 10.71
C GLY A 115 10.45 -2.84 10.86
N GLY A 116 9.53 -2.34 11.70
CA GLY A 116 9.29 -0.90 11.89
C GLY A 116 8.25 -0.30 10.94
N THR A 117 7.59 -1.13 10.12
CA THR A 117 6.43 -0.73 9.31
C THR A 117 5.19 -0.66 10.20
N THR A 118 4.53 0.49 10.18
CA THR A 118 3.35 0.77 11.03
C THR A 118 2.06 0.93 10.22
N THR A 119 2.19 1.10 8.91
CA THR A 119 1.07 1.20 7.96
C THR A 119 1.34 0.32 6.75
N VAL A 120 0.35 -0.45 6.34
CA VAL A 120 0.38 -1.26 5.12
C VAL A 120 -0.79 -0.89 4.21
N VAL A 121 -0.59 -0.98 2.90
CA VAL A 121 -1.66 -1.02 1.89
C VAL A 121 -1.65 -2.44 1.34
N ASP A 122 -2.56 -3.27 1.85
CA ASP A 122 -2.57 -4.70 1.58
C ASP A 122 -3.62 -5.04 0.54
N MET A 123 -3.16 -5.53 -0.61
CA MET A 123 -4.01 -6.05 -1.66
C MET A 123 -4.10 -7.56 -1.53
N PHE A 124 -5.25 -8.09 -1.11
CA PHE A 124 -5.40 -9.52 -0.87
C PHE A 124 -6.86 -9.98 -0.89
N ARG A 125 -7.09 -11.28 -0.66
CA ARG A 125 -8.41 -11.90 -0.59
C ARG A 125 -8.91 -12.05 0.85
N PHE A 126 -10.24 -12.17 1.01
CA PHE A 126 -10.88 -12.37 2.32
C PHE A 126 -10.47 -11.33 3.37
N LEU A 127 -10.38 -10.05 2.98
CA LEU A 127 -9.83 -8.99 3.82
C LEU A 127 -10.70 -8.60 5.03
N HIS A 128 -11.89 -9.18 5.23
CA HIS A 128 -12.56 -9.14 6.54
C HIS A 128 -11.72 -9.83 7.61
N ARG A 129 -11.00 -10.90 7.24
CA ARG A 129 -9.99 -11.55 8.09
C ARG A 129 -8.70 -10.74 8.19
N GLY A 130 -8.34 -10.00 7.15
CA GLY A 130 -7.27 -8.99 7.22
C GLY A 130 -7.58 -7.88 8.23
N ALA A 131 -8.82 -7.39 8.26
CA ALA A 131 -9.28 -6.42 9.26
C ALA A 131 -9.23 -6.99 10.69
N GLU A 132 -9.62 -8.26 10.87
CA GLU A 132 -9.49 -8.97 12.16
C GLU A 132 -8.03 -9.03 12.63
N ALA A 133 -7.11 -9.46 11.77
CA ALA A 133 -5.68 -9.53 12.06
C ALA A 133 -5.08 -8.15 12.38
N ALA A 134 -5.41 -7.12 11.58
CA ALA A 134 -4.95 -5.75 11.81
C ALA A 134 -5.50 -5.16 13.12
N SER A 135 -6.75 -5.46 13.46
CA SER A 135 -7.38 -5.08 14.72
C SER A 135 -6.63 -5.71 15.90
N GLN A 136 -6.34 -7.02 15.83
CA GLN A 136 -5.62 -7.73 16.88
C GLN A 136 -4.20 -7.19 17.11
N LEU A 137 -3.48 -6.88 16.01
CA LEU A 137 -2.09 -6.43 16.10
C LEU A 137 -1.92 -4.94 16.38
N GLY A 138 -2.95 -4.13 16.12
CA GLY A 138 -2.88 -2.68 16.31
C GLY A 138 -2.20 -1.91 15.18
N ILE A 139 -1.86 -2.57 14.05
CA ILE A 139 -1.28 -1.92 12.86
C ILE A 139 -2.32 -1.03 12.17
N ARG A 140 -1.87 -0.02 11.40
CA ARG A 140 -2.72 0.70 10.45
C ARG A 140 -2.76 -0.06 9.13
N ALA A 141 -3.94 -0.29 8.58
CA ALA A 141 -4.09 -1.05 7.34
C ALA A 141 -5.07 -0.34 6.39
N HIS A 142 -4.65 -0.18 5.14
CA HIS A 142 -5.54 0.10 4.02
C HIS A 142 -5.76 -1.21 3.28
N LEU A 143 -6.96 -1.75 3.39
CA LEU A 143 -7.34 -3.05 2.84
C LEU A 143 -7.91 -2.84 1.43
N VAL A 144 -7.31 -3.50 0.45
CA VAL A 144 -7.65 -3.37 -0.98
C VAL A 144 -8.05 -4.76 -1.49
N PRO A 145 -9.34 -5.08 -1.66
CA PRO A 145 -9.67 -6.46 -2.03
C PRO A 145 -9.22 -6.78 -3.46
N TYR A 146 -8.61 -7.94 -3.59
CA TYR A 146 -8.03 -8.47 -4.82
C TYR A 146 -9.16 -8.88 -5.79
N ALA A 147 -9.65 -7.92 -6.57
CA ALA A 147 -10.92 -8.02 -7.27
C ALA A 147 -10.80 -7.91 -8.80
N ALA A 148 -11.54 -8.74 -9.52
CA ALA A 148 -11.66 -8.73 -10.97
C ALA A 148 -12.93 -9.49 -11.41
N ASP A 149 -13.37 -9.35 -12.66
CA ASP A 149 -14.60 -9.98 -13.18
C ASP A 149 -14.41 -10.72 -14.51
N HIS A 150 -13.16 -10.94 -14.93
CA HIS A 150 -12.87 -11.73 -16.13
C HIS A 150 -13.39 -13.17 -15.99
N PRO A 151 -14.19 -13.70 -16.94
CA PRO A 151 -14.89 -14.98 -16.80
C PRO A 151 -14.01 -16.20 -16.51
N THR A 152 -12.73 -16.15 -16.90
CA THR A 152 -11.77 -17.26 -16.70
C THR A 152 -11.04 -17.21 -15.36
N LYS A 153 -11.28 -16.17 -14.54
CA LYS A 153 -10.57 -15.95 -13.28
C LYS A 153 -11.56 -16.06 -12.12
N THR A 154 -11.68 -17.27 -11.57
CA THR A 154 -12.79 -17.64 -10.66
C THR A 154 -12.53 -17.43 -9.17
N PHE A 155 -11.33 -16.97 -8.80
CA PHE A 155 -10.94 -16.79 -7.41
C PHE A 155 -10.94 -15.32 -6.97
N PHE A 156 -11.04 -14.35 -7.87
CA PHE A 156 -11.02 -12.95 -7.45
C PHE A 156 -12.25 -12.57 -6.63
N GLU A 157 -12.07 -11.57 -5.77
CA GLU A 157 -13.20 -10.91 -5.12
C GLU A 157 -14.04 -10.15 -6.16
N THR A 158 -15.32 -9.94 -5.84
CA THR A 158 -16.22 -9.18 -6.69
C THR A 158 -16.27 -7.71 -6.30
N VAL A 159 -16.77 -6.85 -7.19
CA VAL A 159 -17.01 -5.44 -6.87
C VAL A 159 -18.06 -5.26 -5.75
N ASP A 160 -18.98 -6.21 -5.60
CA ASP A 160 -19.96 -6.20 -4.49
C ASP A 160 -19.31 -6.61 -3.16
N ALA A 161 -18.33 -7.53 -3.20
CA ALA A 161 -17.51 -7.86 -2.02
C ALA A 161 -16.64 -6.67 -1.60
N ASN A 162 -16.07 -5.93 -2.56
CA ASN A 162 -15.41 -4.64 -2.33
C ASN A 162 -16.32 -3.69 -1.54
N GLU A 163 -17.55 -3.48 -2.02
CA GLU A 163 -18.51 -2.58 -1.37
C GLU A 163 -18.92 -3.08 0.02
N GLN A 164 -19.14 -4.38 0.18
CA GLN A 164 -19.47 -4.97 1.47
C GLN A 164 -18.35 -4.73 2.49
N LEU A 165 -17.09 -4.95 2.11
CA LEU A 165 -15.96 -4.70 3.00
C LEU A 165 -15.86 -3.23 3.41
N ILE A 166 -16.13 -2.29 2.49
CA ILE A 166 -16.19 -0.86 2.81
C ILE A 166 -17.23 -0.61 3.89
N ARG A 167 -18.46 -1.13 3.73
CA ARG A 167 -19.55 -0.93 4.71
C ARG A 167 -19.21 -1.49 6.09
N ASP A 168 -18.50 -2.61 6.15
CA ASP A 168 -18.24 -3.32 7.39
C ASP A 168 -17.00 -2.82 8.13
N HIS A 169 -15.98 -2.36 7.40
CA HIS A 169 -14.64 -2.13 7.97
C HIS A 169 -14.00 -0.76 7.68
N HIS A 170 -14.53 0.05 6.76
CA HIS A 170 -13.96 1.37 6.48
C HIS A 170 -14.08 2.30 7.70
N ASP A 171 -12.99 2.99 8.03
CA ASP A 171 -12.86 3.89 9.20
C ASP A 171 -13.09 3.23 10.57
N THR A 172 -12.96 1.90 10.66
CA THR A 172 -12.99 1.20 11.95
C THR A 172 -11.67 1.33 12.72
N GLN A 173 -11.67 0.94 14.00
CA GLN A 173 -10.50 1.02 14.88
C GLN A 173 -9.92 2.45 14.97
N ASP A 174 -10.79 3.42 15.20
CA ASP A 174 -10.45 4.86 15.25
C ASP A 174 -9.73 5.35 13.98
N GLY A 175 -10.19 4.87 12.81
CA GLY A 175 -9.62 5.20 11.51
C GLY A 175 -8.27 4.54 11.20
N ARG A 176 -7.82 3.55 11.99
CA ARG A 176 -6.63 2.74 11.66
C ARG A 176 -6.88 1.74 10.55
N ILE A 177 -8.11 1.24 10.41
CA ILE A 177 -8.47 0.33 9.33
C ILE A 177 -9.32 1.10 8.34
N LYS A 178 -8.84 1.17 7.10
CA LYS A 178 -9.55 1.76 5.97
C LYS A 178 -9.66 0.73 4.87
N VAL A 179 -10.73 0.83 4.10
CA VAL A 179 -10.94 -0.01 2.92
C VAL A 179 -10.90 0.86 1.68
N TRP A 180 -10.15 0.42 0.68
CA TRP A 180 -10.04 1.02 -0.64
C TRP A 180 -10.63 0.05 -1.68
N LEU A 181 -10.90 0.56 -2.87
CA LEU A 181 -11.35 -0.28 -3.98
C LEU A 181 -10.14 -0.87 -4.71
N GLY A 182 -10.12 -2.19 -4.82
CA GLY A 182 -9.13 -2.90 -5.62
C GLY A 182 -9.64 -3.21 -7.02
N LEU A 183 -8.74 -3.11 -7.98
CA LEU A 183 -8.84 -3.71 -9.31
C LEU A 183 -7.54 -4.47 -9.51
N GLU A 184 -7.60 -5.76 -9.79
CA GLU A 184 -6.36 -6.52 -9.86
C GLU A 184 -5.48 -6.05 -11.02
N HIS A 185 -6.03 -6.12 -12.22
CA HIS A 185 -5.29 -5.83 -13.44
C HIS A 185 -6.24 -5.36 -14.53
N ILE A 186 -5.78 -4.43 -15.36
CA ILE A 186 -6.58 -3.79 -16.39
C ILE A 186 -7.24 -4.78 -17.37
N THR A 187 -6.55 -5.88 -17.70
CA THR A 187 -7.05 -6.91 -18.62
C THR A 187 -8.00 -7.90 -17.94
N TYR A 188 -8.16 -7.86 -16.62
CA TYR A 188 -9.06 -8.75 -15.88
C TYR A 188 -10.38 -8.07 -15.49
N CYS A 189 -10.55 -6.79 -15.81
CA CYS A 189 -11.71 -5.99 -15.42
C CYS A 189 -12.51 -5.56 -16.66
N SER A 190 -13.81 -5.80 -16.63
CA SER A 190 -14.74 -5.32 -17.65
C SER A 190 -14.95 -3.80 -17.55
N ALA A 191 -15.50 -3.21 -18.62
CA ALA A 191 -15.92 -1.81 -18.59
C ALA A 191 -16.97 -1.53 -17.50
N GLU A 192 -17.81 -2.51 -17.17
CA GLU A 192 -18.85 -2.40 -16.15
C GLU A 192 -18.23 -2.37 -14.74
N MET A 193 -17.20 -3.17 -14.50
CA MET A 193 -16.46 -3.15 -13.23
C MET A 193 -15.73 -1.82 -13.02
N PHE A 194 -15.09 -1.27 -14.06
CA PHE A 194 -14.46 0.06 -13.97
C PHE A 194 -15.48 1.15 -13.59
N GLU A 195 -16.62 1.17 -14.26
CA GLU A 195 -17.68 2.15 -13.98
C GLU A 195 -18.23 1.98 -12.56
N ARG A 196 -18.45 0.73 -12.11
CA ARG A 196 -18.93 0.46 -10.75
C ARG A 196 -17.91 0.88 -9.70
N VAL A 197 -16.62 0.59 -9.89
CA VAL A 197 -15.54 1.03 -8.98
C VAL A 197 -15.47 2.56 -8.92
N ARG A 198 -15.56 3.25 -10.06
CA ARG A 198 -15.58 4.73 -10.09
C ARG A 198 -16.75 5.27 -9.26
N GLN A 199 -17.96 4.77 -9.49
CA GLN A 199 -19.16 5.18 -8.75
C GLN A 199 -19.03 4.94 -7.24
N LEU A 200 -18.54 3.75 -6.83
CA LEU A 200 -18.34 3.42 -5.42
C LEU A 200 -17.29 4.32 -4.78
N SER A 201 -16.21 4.60 -5.51
CA SER A 201 -15.13 5.46 -5.05
C SER A 201 -15.60 6.89 -4.80
N GLU A 202 -16.52 7.40 -5.63
CA GLU A 202 -17.20 8.68 -5.43
C GLU A 202 -18.22 8.64 -4.28
N GLN A 203 -19.05 7.59 -4.24
CA GLN A 203 -20.12 7.41 -3.25
C GLN A 203 -19.58 7.33 -1.82
N TYR A 204 -18.51 6.56 -1.60
CA TYR A 204 -17.94 6.33 -0.27
C TYR A 204 -16.72 7.23 0.01
N GLY A 205 -16.24 8.00 -0.98
CA GLY A 205 -15.06 8.86 -0.81
C GLY A 205 -13.76 8.09 -0.58
N VAL A 206 -13.67 6.83 -1.06
CA VAL A 206 -12.52 5.95 -0.83
C VAL A 206 -11.57 5.95 -2.04
N SER A 207 -10.30 5.65 -1.78
CA SER A 207 -9.26 5.50 -2.81
C SER A 207 -9.43 4.25 -3.68
N ILE A 208 -8.69 4.23 -4.81
CA ILE A 208 -8.59 3.08 -5.71
C ILE A 208 -7.12 2.67 -5.83
N HIS A 209 -6.83 1.37 -5.80
CA HIS A 209 -5.49 0.83 -5.99
C HIS A 209 -5.48 -0.34 -6.97
N THR A 210 -4.47 -0.38 -7.85
CA THR A 210 -4.31 -1.40 -8.91
C THR A 210 -2.85 -1.49 -9.37
N HIS A 211 -2.49 -2.60 -10.01
CA HIS A 211 -1.19 -2.78 -10.68
C HIS A 211 -1.19 -2.13 -12.06
N THR A 212 -0.03 -1.65 -12.52
CA THR A 212 0.12 -1.20 -13.89
C THR A 212 1.56 -1.20 -14.40
N SER A 213 1.72 -1.52 -15.68
CA SER A 213 2.95 -1.31 -16.44
C SER A 213 4.17 -1.89 -15.72
N GLU A 214 3.99 -3.06 -15.11
CA GLU A 214 4.99 -3.79 -14.36
C GLU A 214 6.02 -4.41 -15.31
N GLN A 215 5.53 -4.94 -16.44
CA GLN A 215 6.34 -5.48 -17.52
C GLN A 215 6.07 -4.81 -18.85
N LYS A 216 7.05 -4.87 -19.75
CA LYS A 216 6.91 -4.31 -21.10
C LYS A 216 5.87 -5.08 -21.92
N GLU A 217 5.89 -6.40 -21.79
CA GLU A 217 4.99 -7.32 -22.46
C GLU A 217 3.53 -7.07 -22.04
N GLU A 218 3.30 -6.73 -20.77
CA GLU A 218 1.99 -6.29 -20.27
C GLU A 218 1.52 -5.04 -21.01
N VAL A 219 2.37 -4.02 -21.11
CA VAL A 219 2.07 -2.78 -21.82
C VAL A 219 1.70 -3.05 -23.28
N ASP A 220 2.48 -3.90 -23.96
CA ASP A 220 2.24 -4.25 -25.37
C ASP A 220 0.86 -4.93 -25.54
N VAL A 221 0.51 -5.86 -24.65
CA VAL A 221 -0.82 -6.52 -24.63
C VAL A 221 -1.95 -5.51 -24.40
N VAL A 222 -1.78 -4.57 -23.47
CA VAL A 222 -2.79 -3.55 -23.20
C VAL A 222 -2.98 -2.63 -24.40
N VAL A 223 -1.91 -2.22 -25.07
CA VAL A 223 -1.99 -1.41 -26.29
C VAL A 223 -2.70 -2.17 -27.41
N GLU A 224 -2.44 -3.47 -27.57
CA GLU A 224 -3.14 -4.30 -28.56
C GLU A 224 -4.65 -4.39 -28.27
N LEU A 225 -5.03 -4.62 -27.02
CA LEU A 225 -6.42 -4.83 -26.61
C LEU A 225 -7.25 -3.53 -26.58
N PHE A 226 -6.65 -2.42 -26.15
CA PHE A 226 -7.37 -1.18 -25.86
C PHE A 226 -6.99 -0.01 -26.78
N GLY A 227 -5.94 -0.16 -27.60
CA GLY A 227 -5.47 0.89 -28.51
C GLY A 227 -4.81 2.09 -27.82
N ALA A 228 -4.54 1.99 -26.52
CA ALA A 228 -3.94 3.03 -25.68
C ALA A 228 -3.11 2.38 -24.56
N ARG A 229 -2.18 3.14 -23.98
CA ARG A 229 -1.29 2.64 -22.91
C ARG A 229 -2.04 2.51 -21.57
N PRO A 230 -1.58 1.67 -20.63
CA PRO A 230 -2.34 1.35 -19.41
C PRO A 230 -2.85 2.57 -18.63
N VAL A 231 -2.01 3.58 -18.37
CA VAL A 231 -2.41 4.77 -17.62
C VAL A 231 -3.44 5.60 -18.41
N GLU A 232 -3.28 5.70 -19.73
CA GLU A 232 -4.25 6.37 -20.59
C GLU A 232 -5.62 5.70 -20.55
N VAL A 233 -5.65 4.36 -20.54
CA VAL A 233 -6.91 3.62 -20.42
C VAL A 233 -7.54 3.86 -19.05
N PHE A 234 -6.78 3.80 -17.95
CA PHE A 234 -7.32 4.14 -16.63
C PHE A 234 -7.86 5.57 -16.56
N ALA A 235 -7.19 6.53 -17.21
CA ALA A 235 -7.66 7.91 -17.31
C ALA A 235 -8.99 8.00 -18.06
N GLN A 236 -9.11 7.34 -19.22
CA GLN A 236 -10.34 7.27 -20.02
C GLN A 236 -11.51 6.62 -19.26
N ARG A 237 -11.20 5.68 -18.34
CA ARG A 237 -12.17 5.00 -17.48
C ARG A 237 -12.51 5.78 -16.19
N GLY A 238 -11.87 6.93 -15.95
CA GLY A 238 -12.11 7.75 -14.76
C GLY A 238 -11.59 7.13 -13.46
N ILE A 239 -10.60 6.24 -13.54
CA ILE A 239 -10.00 5.56 -12.37
C ILE A 239 -8.93 6.43 -11.69
N LEU A 240 -8.29 7.30 -12.45
CA LEU A 240 -7.19 8.14 -11.96
C LEU A 240 -7.71 9.43 -11.34
N LYS A 241 -7.40 9.62 -10.06
CA LYS A 241 -7.71 10.82 -9.29
C LYS A 241 -6.73 11.01 -8.13
N GLN A 242 -6.89 12.11 -7.41
CA GLN A 242 -6.19 12.30 -6.15
C GLN A 242 -6.60 11.21 -5.16
N GLY A 243 -5.61 10.52 -4.60
CA GLY A 243 -5.82 9.38 -3.72
C GLY A 243 -5.88 8.02 -4.43
N SER A 244 -5.88 7.96 -5.77
CA SER A 244 -5.59 6.71 -6.49
C SER A 244 -4.10 6.36 -6.35
N LEU A 245 -3.77 5.07 -6.31
CA LEU A 245 -2.41 4.57 -6.18
C LEU A 245 -2.16 3.46 -7.20
N LEU A 246 -1.11 3.57 -7.99
CA LEU A 246 -0.73 2.56 -8.97
C LEU A 246 0.57 1.86 -8.56
N ALA A 247 0.56 0.53 -8.51
CA ALA A 247 1.76 -0.27 -8.21
C ALA A 247 2.68 -0.40 -9.42
N HIS A 248 3.98 -0.52 -9.16
CA HIS A 248 5.09 -0.69 -10.10
C HIS A 248 5.40 0.52 -10.98
N CYS A 249 4.54 0.80 -11.96
CA CYS A 249 4.74 1.88 -12.93
C CYS A 249 6.13 1.81 -13.63
N THR A 250 6.62 0.61 -13.92
CA THR A 250 7.98 0.38 -14.41
C THR A 250 8.18 0.89 -15.84
N TRP A 251 7.18 0.68 -16.69
CA TRP A 251 7.26 0.94 -18.13
C TRP A 251 6.40 2.11 -18.57
N LEU A 252 6.27 3.16 -17.76
CA LEU A 252 5.56 4.38 -18.15
C LEU A 252 6.35 5.20 -19.15
N ASP A 253 5.64 5.81 -20.10
CA ASP A 253 6.19 6.88 -20.94
C ASP A 253 5.94 8.28 -20.35
N GLN A 254 6.45 9.31 -21.01
CA GLN A 254 6.31 10.68 -20.52
C GLN A 254 4.84 11.15 -20.49
N ASN A 255 4.00 10.72 -21.44
CA ASN A 255 2.60 11.11 -21.48
C ASN A 255 1.84 10.52 -20.30
N GLU A 256 2.08 9.24 -19.98
CA GLU A 256 1.51 8.58 -18.81
C GLU A 256 1.95 9.26 -17.50
N ILE A 257 3.22 9.65 -17.39
CA ILE A 257 3.75 10.40 -16.24
C ILE A 257 3.03 11.75 -16.08
N ASP A 258 2.84 12.49 -17.16
CA ASP A 258 2.16 13.79 -17.15
C ASP A 258 0.67 13.64 -16.75
N ILE A 259 0.02 12.54 -17.16
CA ILE A 259 -1.34 12.20 -16.72
C ILE A 259 -1.36 11.98 -15.21
N LEU A 260 -0.46 11.15 -14.66
CA LEU A 260 -0.41 10.88 -13.21
C LEU A 260 -0.17 12.16 -12.40
N ALA A 261 0.69 13.04 -12.89
CA ALA A 261 0.96 14.33 -12.25
C ALA A 261 -0.28 15.22 -12.23
N THR A 262 -1.00 15.26 -13.35
CA THR A 262 -2.22 16.06 -13.51
C THR A 262 -3.37 15.54 -12.64
N THR A 263 -3.52 14.21 -12.53
CA THR A 263 -4.58 13.58 -11.71
C THR A 263 -4.23 13.54 -10.23
N GLY A 264 -2.98 13.78 -9.84
CA GLY A 264 -2.50 13.64 -8.47
C GLY A 264 -2.48 12.18 -8.00
N THR A 265 -2.33 11.24 -8.93
CA THR A 265 -2.25 9.80 -8.65
C THR A 265 -0.87 9.44 -8.12
N GLY A 266 -0.82 8.66 -7.04
CA GLY A 266 0.42 8.20 -6.44
C GLY A 266 0.99 6.96 -7.13
N VAL A 267 2.29 6.75 -6.96
CA VAL A 267 3.01 5.55 -7.42
C VAL A 267 3.52 4.76 -6.22
N ALA A 268 3.23 3.47 -6.17
CA ALA A 268 3.85 2.52 -5.27
C ALA A 268 5.03 1.84 -5.99
N HIS A 269 6.25 2.31 -5.73
CA HIS A 269 7.45 1.76 -6.33
C HIS A 269 7.89 0.50 -5.56
N CYS A 270 7.96 -0.64 -6.25
CA CYS A 270 8.29 -1.95 -5.69
C CYS A 270 9.65 -2.45 -6.21
N PRO A 271 10.79 -1.83 -5.86
CA PRO A 271 12.08 -2.10 -6.50
C PRO A 271 12.53 -3.55 -6.37
N THR A 272 12.28 -4.20 -5.23
CA THR A 272 12.72 -5.59 -5.00
C THR A 272 11.98 -6.56 -5.93
N SER A 273 10.65 -6.50 -5.97
CA SER A 273 9.82 -7.30 -6.88
C SER A 273 10.16 -7.01 -8.34
N ASN A 274 10.23 -5.74 -8.72
CA ASN A 274 10.60 -5.33 -10.07
C ASN A 274 11.94 -5.92 -10.54
N MET A 275 12.94 -6.02 -9.65
CA MET A 275 14.23 -6.62 -9.98
C MET A 275 14.16 -8.15 -9.97
N LYS A 276 13.48 -8.75 -8.99
CA LYS A 276 13.40 -10.21 -8.81
C LYS A 276 12.61 -10.90 -9.93
N LEU A 277 11.52 -10.28 -10.40
CA LEU A 277 10.71 -10.76 -11.52
C LEU A 277 11.18 -10.27 -12.89
N ALA A 278 12.36 -9.63 -12.95
CA ALA A 278 12.92 -9.01 -14.14
C ALA A 278 11.97 -8.01 -14.84
N GLY A 279 11.10 -7.34 -14.07
CA GLY A 279 10.17 -6.32 -14.56
C GLY A 279 10.88 -5.05 -15.02
N GLY A 280 12.01 -4.69 -14.41
CA GLY A 280 12.85 -3.57 -14.86
C GLY A 280 12.87 -2.38 -13.90
N ALA A 281 13.56 -1.30 -14.26
CA ALA A 281 13.76 -0.14 -13.40
C ALA A 281 12.70 0.94 -13.70
N ALA A 282 11.93 1.33 -12.69
CA ALA A 282 10.99 2.45 -12.82
C ALA A 282 11.74 3.77 -13.10
N PRO A 283 11.19 4.67 -13.93
CA PRO A 283 11.87 5.90 -14.34
C PRO A 283 11.79 6.99 -13.24
N LEU A 284 12.33 6.70 -12.05
CA LEU A 284 12.26 7.57 -10.87
C LEU A 284 12.71 9.03 -11.13
N PRO A 285 13.79 9.31 -11.90
CA PRO A 285 14.16 10.70 -12.19
C PRO A 285 13.07 11.46 -12.95
N ALA A 286 12.30 10.79 -13.81
CA ALA A 286 11.18 11.41 -14.52
C ALA A 286 9.98 11.61 -13.58
N PHE A 287 9.72 10.68 -12.66
CA PHE A 287 8.69 10.84 -11.62
C PHE A 287 8.99 12.04 -10.72
N GLU A 288 10.24 12.18 -10.27
CA GLU A 288 10.67 13.30 -9.45
C GLU A 288 10.57 14.63 -10.21
N ALA A 289 11.03 14.67 -11.47
CA ALA A 289 10.94 15.87 -12.30
C ALA A 289 9.49 16.32 -12.58
N ALA A 290 8.55 15.37 -12.66
CA ALA A 290 7.12 15.64 -12.80
C ALA A 290 6.41 15.94 -11.47
N GLY A 291 7.10 15.80 -10.33
CA GLY A 291 6.53 16.03 -9.00
C GLY A 291 5.54 14.96 -8.56
N LEU A 292 5.68 13.71 -9.03
CA LEU A 292 4.82 12.61 -8.60
C LEU A 292 5.05 12.25 -7.12
N ASN A 293 3.96 11.88 -6.45
CA ASN A 293 4.05 11.28 -5.12
C ASN A 293 4.43 9.81 -5.25
N VAL A 294 5.65 9.46 -4.86
CA VAL A 294 6.18 8.09 -4.93
C VAL A 294 6.39 7.53 -3.53
N GLY A 295 5.73 6.40 -3.22
CA GLY A 295 5.95 5.60 -2.02
C GLY A 295 6.72 4.31 -2.33
N LEU A 296 7.16 3.60 -1.29
CA LEU A 296 7.82 2.29 -1.42
C LEU A 296 6.86 1.16 -1.03
N GLY A 297 6.76 0.14 -1.88
CA GLY A 297 6.01 -1.08 -1.63
C GLY A 297 6.90 -2.30 -1.50
N SER A 298 6.55 -3.24 -0.63
CA SER A 298 7.20 -4.56 -0.57
C SER A 298 6.75 -5.50 -1.67
N ASP A 299 5.54 -5.31 -2.20
CA ASP A 299 4.80 -6.29 -2.98
C ASP A 299 4.55 -7.59 -2.17
N GLY A 300 4.30 -8.72 -2.81
CA GLY A 300 4.12 -10.02 -2.17
C GLY A 300 5.43 -10.69 -1.77
N ALA A 301 5.40 -11.51 -0.71
CA ALA A 301 6.58 -12.25 -0.27
C ALA A 301 7.02 -13.40 -1.21
N ILE A 302 6.36 -13.54 -2.37
CA ILE A 302 6.72 -14.48 -3.44
C ILE A 302 7.37 -13.73 -4.62
N SER A 303 7.20 -12.40 -4.73
CA SER A 303 7.65 -11.59 -5.87
C SER A 303 9.05 -11.04 -5.66
#